data_AF-A0A3N5N3G9-F1
#
_entry.id   AF-A0A3N5N3G9-F1
#
_cell.length_a   1.000
_cell.length_b   1.000
_cell.length_c   1.000
_cell.angle_alpha   90.00
_cell.angle_beta   90.00
_cell.angle_gamma   90.00
#
_symmetry.space_group_name_H-M   'P 1'
#
loop_
_entity.id
_entity.type
_entity.pdbx_description
1 polymer ?
#
loop_
_entity_poly.entity_id
_entity_poly.type
_entity_poly.pdbx_seq_one_letter_code
_entity_poly.pdbx_strand_id
1 'polypeptide(L)'
;IGLLAGAVCLWAVNGLKRMLGADDALDVFGVHAVGGIIGALLTGVFVSKGLGGAGIPDFVKNEFVDVEIATQVVSQLWGIGTAIVWSGVVSFIAYKVVDLVVGLRVSEEQEREGLDTTEHGEAAYHY
;
A
#
# COMPACT_ATOMS: atom_id res chain seq x y z
N ILE A 1 -14.28 -5.20 9.36
CA ILE A 1 -13.09 -4.81 8.56
C ILE A 1 -12.63 -5.94 7.65
N GLY A 2 -12.23 -7.10 8.19
CA GLY A 2 -11.65 -8.22 7.41
C GLY A 2 -12.48 -8.67 6.19
N LEU A 3 -13.80 -8.81 6.32
CA LEU A 3 -14.66 -9.20 5.20
C LEU A 3 -14.63 -8.18 4.05
N LEU A 4 -14.74 -6.88 4.36
CA LEU A 4 -14.70 -5.83 3.34
C LEU A 4 -13.30 -5.70 2.74
N ALA A 5 -12.26 -5.69 3.58
CA ALA A 5 -10.88 -5.62 3.12
C ALA A 5 -10.53 -6.81 2.20
N GLY A 6 -10.90 -8.03 2.58
CA GLY A 6 -10.67 -9.23 1.76
C GLY A 6 -11.36 -9.15 0.40
N ALA A 7 -12.65 -8.76 0.36
CA ALA A 7 -13.39 -8.62 -0.89
C ALA A 7 -12.81 -7.52 -1.80
N VAL A 8 -12.48 -6.35 -1.22
CA VAL A 8 -11.95 -5.21 -1.98
C VAL A 8 -10.52 -5.47 -2.45
N CYS A 9 -9.65 -6.08 -1.63
CA CYS A 9 -8.29 -6.44 -2.05
C CYS A 9 -8.32 -7.50 -3.17
N LEU A 10 -9.20 -8.50 -3.08
CA LEU A 10 -9.36 -9.50 -4.15
C LEU A 10 -9.79 -8.83 -5.47
N TRP A 11 -10.73 -7.89 -5.40
CA TRP A 11 -11.10 -7.09 -6.57
C TRP A 11 -9.95 -6.20 -7.05
N ALA A 12 -9.14 -5.63 -6.15
CA ALA A 12 -8.05 -4.74 -6.54
C ALA A 12 -6.95 -5.48 -7.29
N VAL A 13 -6.57 -6.66 -6.83
CA VAL A 13 -5.55 -7.52 -7.46
C VAL A 13 -5.96 -7.96 -8.87
N ASN A 14 -7.24 -8.22 -9.10
CA ASN A 14 -7.72 -8.72 -10.40
C ASN A 14 -8.29 -7.62 -11.31
N GLY A 15 -9.25 -6.86 -10.78
CA GLY A 15 -10.00 -5.84 -11.52
C GLY A 15 -9.23 -4.53 -11.65
N LEU A 16 -8.84 -3.94 -10.52
CA LEU A 16 -8.17 -2.63 -10.52
C LEU A 16 -6.82 -2.69 -11.24
N LYS A 17 -6.00 -3.72 -10.97
CA LYS A 17 -4.72 -3.94 -11.67
C LYS A 17 -4.88 -3.94 -13.18
N ARG A 18 -5.87 -4.69 -13.70
CA ARG A 18 -6.18 -4.75 -15.14
C ARG A 18 -6.67 -3.42 -15.68
N MET A 19 -7.49 -2.68 -14.92
CA MET A 19 -7.98 -1.36 -15.34
C MET A 19 -6.87 -0.32 -15.42
N LEU A 20 -5.89 -0.39 -14.52
CA LEU A 20 -4.75 0.51 -14.50
C LEU A 20 -3.65 0.12 -15.50
N GLY A 21 -3.71 -1.10 -16.05
CA GLY A 21 -2.61 -1.66 -16.86
C GLY A 21 -1.30 -1.78 -16.05
N ALA A 22 -1.42 -1.96 -14.74
CA ALA A 22 -0.27 -1.93 -13.83
C ALA A 22 0.49 -3.27 -13.84
N ASP A 23 1.81 -3.19 -14.05
CA ASP A 23 2.74 -4.31 -13.93
C ASP A 23 3.23 -4.46 -12.47
N ASP A 24 2.30 -4.85 -11.60
CA ASP A 24 2.56 -5.12 -10.18
C ASP A 24 2.81 -6.62 -9.97
N ALA A 25 4.07 -7.05 -10.08
CA ALA A 25 4.44 -8.48 -10.12
C ALA A 25 3.95 -9.30 -8.91
N LEU A 26 3.89 -8.66 -7.74
CA LEU A 26 3.56 -9.32 -6.46
C LEU A 26 2.22 -8.85 -5.86
N ASP A 27 1.41 -8.14 -6.65
CA ASP A 27 0.10 -7.63 -6.24
C ASP A 27 0.14 -6.74 -4.97
N VAL A 28 1.28 -6.07 -4.74
CA VAL A 28 1.56 -5.32 -3.51
C VAL A 28 0.61 -4.13 -3.40
N PHE A 29 0.34 -3.43 -4.49
CA PHE A 29 -0.57 -2.29 -4.48
C PHE A 29 -2.00 -2.72 -4.15
N GLY A 30 -2.47 -3.81 -4.77
CA GLY A 30 -3.83 -4.32 -4.59
C GLY A 30 -4.09 -4.81 -3.16
N VAL A 31 -3.12 -5.47 -2.53
CA VAL A 31 -3.28 -6.00 -1.17
C VAL A 31 -2.95 -4.96 -0.11
N HIS A 32 -1.81 -4.27 -0.22
CA HIS A 32 -1.32 -3.40 0.84
C HIS A 32 -1.86 -1.98 0.74
N ALA A 33 -1.83 -1.35 -0.44
CA ALA A 33 -2.28 0.04 -0.56
C ALA A 33 -3.80 0.12 -0.43
N VAL A 34 -4.56 -0.66 -1.22
CA VAL A 34 -6.03 -0.65 -1.15
C VAL A 34 -6.53 -1.19 0.19
N GLY A 35 -5.95 -2.30 0.68
CA GLY A 35 -6.28 -2.85 1.99
C GLY A 35 -6.00 -1.88 3.13
N GLY A 36 -4.87 -1.17 3.07
CA GLY A 36 -4.50 -0.13 4.03
C GLY A 36 -5.49 1.04 4.04
N ILE A 37 -5.91 1.53 2.86
CA ILE A 37 -6.91 2.61 2.74
C ILE A 37 -8.24 2.18 3.39
N ILE A 38 -8.76 1.00 3.05
CA ILE A 38 -10.00 0.48 3.62
C ILE A 38 -9.87 0.28 5.14
N GLY A 39 -8.74 -0.26 5.59
CA GLY A 39 -8.44 -0.47 7.00
C GLY A 39 -8.41 0.84 7.79
N ALA A 40 -7.72 1.87 7.28
CA ALA A 40 -7.61 3.17 7.92
C ALA A 40 -8.97 3.89 7.98
N LEU A 41 -9.74 3.89 6.89
CA LEU A 41 -11.09 4.48 6.87
C LEU A 41 -12.02 3.81 7.88
N LEU A 42 -12.04 2.48 7.92
CA LEU A 42 -12.89 1.75 8.86
C LEU A 42 -12.38 1.84 10.30
N THR A 43 -11.07 1.97 10.52
CA THR A 43 -10.52 2.30 11.83
C THR A 43 -11.08 3.63 12.32
N GLY A 44 -11.22 4.61 11.42
CA GLY A 44 -11.81 5.89 11.78
C GLY A 44 -13.27 5.80 12.26
N VAL A 45 -14.01 4.79 11.80
CA VAL A 45 -15.37 4.50 12.26
C VAL A 45 -15.36 3.69 13.55
N PHE A 46 -14.68 2.55 13.56
CA PHE A 46 -14.79 1.57 14.64
C PHE A 46 -13.93 1.89 15.87
N VAL A 47 -13.08 2.92 15.83
CA VAL A 47 -12.36 3.38 17.03
C VAL A 47 -13.27 4.12 18.02
N SER A 48 -14.48 4.55 17.61
CA SER A 48 -15.44 5.21 18.51
C SER A 48 -15.85 4.32 19.68
N LYS A 49 -15.87 4.88 20.89
CA LYS A 49 -16.27 4.16 22.11
C LYS A 49 -17.72 3.72 22.07
N GLY A 50 -18.60 4.50 21.43
CA GLY A 50 -20.01 4.13 21.23
C GLY A 50 -20.22 2.84 20.43
N LEU A 51 -19.23 2.43 19.64
CA LEU A 51 -19.22 1.17 18.89
C LEU A 51 -18.37 0.08 19.55
N GLY A 52 -17.89 0.30 20.78
CA GLY A 52 -17.00 -0.62 21.51
C GLY A 52 -15.52 -0.44 21.17
N GLY A 53 -15.14 0.63 20.47
CA GLY A 53 -13.76 0.98 20.19
C GLY A 53 -13.03 1.58 21.40
N ALA A 54 -11.70 1.67 21.32
CA ALA A 54 -10.86 2.16 22.40
C ALA A 54 -10.94 3.68 22.61
N GLY A 55 -11.38 4.45 21.61
CA GLY A 55 -11.18 5.89 21.52
C GLY A 55 -9.78 6.27 21.03
N ILE A 56 -9.46 7.57 21.08
CA ILE A 56 -8.18 8.12 20.65
C ILE A 56 -7.39 8.58 21.88
N PRO A 57 -6.06 8.39 21.93
CA PRO A 57 -5.25 8.93 23.01
C PRO A 57 -5.31 10.46 23.03
N ASP A 58 -5.71 11.02 24.18
CA ASP A 58 -5.55 12.43 24.52
C ASP A 58 -4.32 12.56 25.42
N PHE A 59 -3.22 13.06 24.85
CA PHE A 59 -1.95 13.21 25.56
C PHE A 59 -1.97 14.32 26.61
N VAL A 60 -2.93 15.24 26.55
CA VAL A 60 -3.08 16.30 27.56
C VAL A 60 -3.77 15.73 28.80
N LYS A 61 -4.78 14.89 28.60
CA LYS A 61 -5.54 14.25 29.69
C LYS A 61 -4.95 12.91 30.15
N ASN A 62 -4.01 12.35 29.40
CA ASN A 62 -3.42 11.04 29.63
C ASN A 62 -4.48 9.92 29.72
N GLU A 63 -5.50 9.99 28.85
CA GLU A 63 -6.57 9.00 28.76
C GLU A 63 -6.97 8.79 27.30
N PHE A 64 -7.71 7.72 27.03
CA PHE A 64 -8.37 7.57 25.74
C PHE A 64 -9.73 8.28 25.79
N VAL A 65 -10.01 9.15 24.83
CA VAL A 65 -11.27 9.89 24.73
C VAL A 65 -12.09 9.41 23.53
N ASP A 66 -13.41 9.54 23.62
CA ASP A 66 -14.25 9.32 22.45
C ASP A 66 -14.16 10.53 21.51
N VAL A 67 -14.42 10.28 20.23
CA VAL A 67 -14.39 11.29 19.18
C VAL A 67 -15.57 11.08 18.25
N GLU A 68 -16.06 12.15 17.66
CA GLU A 68 -17.05 12.04 16.60
C GLU A 68 -16.49 11.23 15.43
N ILE A 69 -17.25 10.24 14.97
CA ILE A 69 -16.87 9.35 13.86
C ILE A 69 -16.49 10.18 12.62
N ALA A 70 -17.25 11.24 12.30
CA ALA A 70 -16.97 12.08 11.14
C ALA A 70 -15.61 12.77 11.25
N THR A 71 -15.32 13.39 12.41
CA THR A 71 -14.01 14.03 12.67
C THR A 71 -12.86 13.04 12.55
N GLN A 72 -13.06 11.81 13.05
CA GLN A 72 -12.01 10.81 13.00
C GLN A 72 -11.80 10.24 11.59
N VAL A 73 -12.87 10.01 10.82
CA VAL A 73 -12.74 9.60 9.41
C VAL A 73 -12.02 10.67 8.59
N VAL A 74 -12.31 11.96 8.83
CA VAL A 74 -11.56 13.07 8.19
C VAL A 74 -10.09 13.05 8.58
N SER A 75 -9.77 12.76 9.85
CA SER A 75 -8.38 12.63 10.30
C SER A 75 -7.66 11.46 9.62
N GLN A 76 -8.34 10.32 9.43
CA GLN A 76 -7.80 9.19 8.68
C GLN A 76 -7.60 9.52 7.20
N LEU A 77 -8.50 10.29 6.58
CA LEU A 77 -8.34 10.75 5.20
C LEU A 77 -7.09 11.63 5.03
N TRP A 78 -6.80 12.52 5.99
CA TRP A 78 -5.54 13.27 6.01
C TRP A 78 -4.33 12.35 6.11
N GLY A 79 -4.36 11.35 6.98
CA GLY A 79 -3.29 10.36 7.11
C GLY A 79 -3.06 9.55 5.83
N ILE A 80 -4.14 9.05 5.22
CA ILE A 80 -4.12 8.31 3.95
C ILE A 80 -3.55 9.19 2.83
N GLY A 81 -4.07 10.41 2.67
CA GLY A 81 -3.61 11.33 1.65
C GLY A 81 -2.13 11.69 1.81
N THR A 82 -1.71 11.96 3.05
CA THR A 82 -0.30 12.22 3.38
C THR A 82 0.57 11.03 3.01
N ALA A 83 0.17 9.81 3.40
CA ALA A 83 0.93 8.59 3.09
C ALA A 83 1.04 8.35 1.58
N ILE A 84 -0.05 8.53 0.82
CA ILE A 84 -0.04 8.34 -0.64
C ILE A 84 0.88 9.37 -1.31
N VAL A 85 0.73 10.65 -0.96
CA VAL A 85 1.55 11.72 -1.57
C VAL A 85 3.01 11.55 -1.19
N TRP A 86 3.30 11.32 0.09
CA TRP A 86 4.67 11.15 0.56
C TRP A 86 5.34 9.94 -0.06
N SER A 87 4.73 8.74 0.06
CA SER A 87 5.31 7.52 -0.51
C SER A 87 5.43 7.59 -2.03
N GLY A 88 4.42 8.10 -2.73
CA GLY A 88 4.44 8.23 -4.19
C GLY A 88 5.52 9.19 -4.68
N VAL A 89 5.60 10.40 -4.11
CA VAL A 89 6.56 11.43 -4.55
C VAL A 89 7.99 11.03 -4.18
N VAL A 90 8.22 10.61 -2.93
CA VAL A 90 9.57 10.24 -2.48
C VAL A 90 10.07 9.02 -3.22
N SER A 91 9.24 7.99 -3.40
CA SER A 91 9.65 6.80 -4.17
C SER A 91 9.90 7.14 -5.64
N PHE A 92 9.06 7.97 -6.27
CA PHE A 92 9.28 8.39 -7.65
C PHE A 92 10.62 9.10 -7.82
N ILE A 93 10.94 10.06 -6.94
CA ILE A 93 12.21 10.78 -6.97
C ILE A 93 13.37 9.81 -6.76
N ALA A 94 13.30 8.96 -5.73
CA ALA A 94 14.35 8.01 -5.41
C ALA A 94 14.60 7.04 -6.56
N TYR A 95 13.55 6.43 -7.13
CA TYR A 95 13.67 5.54 -8.27
C TYR A 95 14.23 6.25 -9.50
N LYS A 96 13.83 7.49 -9.77
CA LYS A 96 14.40 8.27 -10.89
C LYS A 96 15.87 8.61 -10.69
N VAL A 97 16.29 8.91 -9.46
CA VAL A 97 17.72 9.12 -9.17
C VAL A 97 18.52 7.84 -9.40
N VAL A 98 18.03 6.70 -8.91
CA VAL A 98 18.69 5.39 -9.13
C VAL A 98 18.75 5.05 -10.61
N ASP A 99 17.65 5.24 -11.34
CA ASP A 99 17.55 4.98 -12.78
C ASP A 99 18.56 5.80 -13.60
N LEU A 100 18.83 7.05 -13.20
CA LEU A 100 19.79 7.92 -13.87
C LEU A 100 21.26 7.63 -13.52
N VAL A 101 21.54 7.14 -12.32
CA VAL A 101 22.92 6.96 -11.82
C VAL A 101 23.42 5.54 -12.02
N VAL A 102 22.56 4.54 -11.80
CA VAL A 102 22.92 3.12 -11.82
C VAL A 102 22.18 2.38 -12.93
N GLY A 103 20.95 2.80 -13.24
CA GLY A 103 20.00 2.02 -14.04
C GLY A 103 19.15 1.13 -13.13
N LEU A 104 17.82 1.29 -13.18
CA LEU A 104 16.91 0.61 -12.25
C LEU A 104 16.37 -0.73 -12.77
N ARG A 105 16.13 -0.83 -14.07
CA ARG A 105 15.60 -2.03 -14.74
C ARG A 105 16.65 -2.56 -15.72
N VAL A 106 16.78 -3.88 -15.80
CA VAL A 106 17.63 -4.54 -16.81
C VAL A 106 17.12 -4.26 -18.23
N SER A 107 17.96 -4.52 -19.24
CA SER A 107 17.54 -4.40 -20.64
C SER A 107 16.44 -5.42 -20.98
N GLU A 108 15.60 -5.11 -21.98
CA GLU A 108 14.54 -6.04 -22.42
C GLU A 108 15.08 -7.39 -22.90
N GLU A 109 16.30 -7.41 -23.46
CA GLU A 109 16.97 -8.64 -23.89
C GLU A 109 17.32 -9.51 -22.67
N GLN A 110 17.93 -8.92 -21.63
CA GLN A 110 18.23 -9.62 -20.40
C GLN A 110 16.96 -10.07 -19.66
N GLU A 111 15.92 -9.25 -19.66
CA GLU A 111 14.63 -9.59 -19.05
C GLU A 111 13.97 -10.79 -19.75
N ARG A 112 14.13 -10.91 -21.08
CA ARG A 112 13.64 -12.05 -21.87
C ARG A 112 14.45 -13.33 -21.67
N GLU A 113 15.77 -13.21 -21.56
CA GLU A 113 16.66 -14.36 -21.30
C GLU A 113 16.51 -14.89 -19.86
N GLY A 114 16.16 -14.01 -18.92
CA GLY A 114 15.93 -14.31 -17.52
C GLY A 114 17.08 -13.85 -16.62
N LEU A 115 16.73 -13.33 -15.45
CA LEU A 115 17.70 -12.77 -14.48
C LEU A 115 18.62 -13.85 -13.89
N ASP A 116 18.14 -15.09 -13.76
CA ASP A 116 18.97 -16.21 -13.29
C ASP A 116 20.18 -16.41 -14.21
N THR A 117 19.96 -16.43 -15.53
CA THR A 117 21.05 -16.61 -16.50
C THR A 117 21.91 -15.35 -16.62
N THR A 118 21.29 -14.17 -16.70
CA THR A 118 21.97 -12.93 -17.09
C THR A 118 22.71 -12.24 -15.94
N GLU A 119 22.17 -12.32 -14.72
CA GLU A 119 22.75 -11.70 -13.53
C GLU A 119 23.43 -12.72 -12.59
N HIS A 120 22.97 -13.98 -12.59
CA HIS A 120 23.51 -15.02 -11.70
C HIS A 120 24.33 -16.11 -12.42
N GLY A 121 24.27 -16.19 -13.76
CA GLY A 121 25.05 -17.15 -14.56
C GLY A 121 24.62 -18.60 -14.35
N GLU A 122 23.44 -18.84 -13.78
CA GLU A 122 22.94 -20.16 -13.42
C GLU A 122 21.46 -20.31 -13.79
N ALA A 123 20.96 -21.55 -13.78
CA ALA A 123 19.54 -21.83 -13.91
C ALA A 123 19.01 -22.25 -12.54
N ALA A 124 17.93 -21.62 -12.05
CA ALA A 124 17.34 -22.01 -10.77
C ALA A 124 16.86 -23.47 -10.73
N TYR A 125 16.52 -24.04 -11.89
CA TYR A 125 16.08 -25.43 -12.02
C TYR A 125 16.79 -26.12 -13.19
N HIS A 126 17.42 -27.27 -12.91
CA HIS A 126 17.98 -28.16 -13.91
C HIS A 126 17.02 -29.35 -14.09
N TYR A 127 16.37 -29.45 -15.24
CA TYR A 127 15.55 -30.60 -15.63
C TYR A 127 16.25 -31.46 -16.67
#